data_AF-A0AAN6JW16-F1
#
_entry.id   AF-A0AAN6JW16-F1
#
_cell.length_a   1.000
_cell.length_b   1.000
_cell.length_c   1.000
_cell.angle_alpha   90.00
_cell.angle_beta   90.00
_cell.angle_gamma   90.00
#
_symmetry.space_group_name_H-M   'P 1'
#
loop_
_entity.id
_entity.type
_entity.pdbx_description
1 polymer ?
#
loop_
_entity_poly.entity_id
_entity_poly.type
_entity_poly.pdbx_seq_one_letter_code
_entity_poly.pdbx_strand_id
1 'polypeptide(L)'
;MSFLQQPGAFRWRDCGVSLAVANISALLGYGPDANSLRVAFDFTIQRINEQTVLSHSTTHHVAPPLKTRSGAPEAKSEENWRLLQVSKRMTLDSLHTAMRCPSGIATFQDSLAFVGIMFCFIHILCLAKRETQIDPELSMSLCLLFGPDEIEWALVAGYLNRLAQLRPVTDHLVQCAQQGLWLKKPEEGEPLPEDFSVRGLVWAYFAFCPGWFDSDEDEDLLRNVETSRTHEARADRPLYYGLRLAFETPYLSYDAITVTFSTGSGMTTSSTTPTLQLLRTDTADLQAQHFTANPNAQYSSPSAPASSASDRDYVHVKRPAKRVQTAPSPKT
;
A
#
# COMPACT_ATOMS: atom_id res chain seq x y z
N MET A 1 -19.86 14.99 -18.27
CA MET A 1 -18.67 15.07 -17.40
C MET A 1 -17.47 15.44 -18.27
N SER A 2 -17.33 16.71 -18.64
CA SER A 2 -16.28 17.22 -19.55
C SER A 2 -15.30 18.15 -18.81
N PHE A 3 -14.68 17.62 -17.74
CA PHE A 3 -13.58 18.33 -17.08
C PHE A 3 -12.22 18.04 -17.73
N LEU A 4 -12.16 17.02 -18.59
CA LEU A 4 -10.94 16.62 -19.31
C LEU A 4 -10.72 17.36 -20.65
N GLN A 5 -11.60 18.30 -21.03
CA GLN A 5 -11.52 19.01 -22.32
C GLN A 5 -11.03 20.47 -22.23
N GLN A 6 -10.70 21.00 -21.04
CA GLN A 6 -10.02 22.31 -20.97
C GLN A 6 -8.50 22.15 -21.11
N PRO A 7 -7.85 22.70 -22.15
CA PRO A 7 -6.44 22.40 -22.49
C PRO A 7 -5.37 23.03 -21.59
N GLY A 8 -5.64 23.26 -20.30
CA GLY A 8 -4.65 23.88 -19.40
C GLY A 8 -4.80 23.68 -17.89
N ALA A 9 -5.79 22.94 -17.40
CA ALA A 9 -6.12 22.93 -15.96
C ALA A 9 -5.71 21.66 -15.19
N PHE A 10 -5.64 20.50 -15.83
CA PHE A 10 -5.31 19.25 -15.13
C PHE A 10 -3.87 18.81 -15.43
N ARG A 11 -3.10 18.57 -14.38
CA ARG A 11 -1.74 18.04 -14.46
C ARG A 11 -1.61 16.87 -13.51
N TRP A 12 -1.17 15.72 -14.03
CA TRP A 12 -0.97 14.51 -13.22
C TRP A 12 -0.04 14.75 -12.05
N ARG A 13 1.02 15.54 -12.26
CA ARG A 13 1.97 15.89 -11.21
C ARG A 13 1.32 16.63 -10.03
N ASP A 14 0.35 17.51 -10.33
CA ASP A 14 -0.21 18.42 -9.33
C ASP A 14 -1.47 17.80 -8.66
N CYS A 15 -2.23 16.98 -9.39
CA CYS A 15 -3.53 16.45 -8.91
C CYS A 15 -3.60 14.91 -8.85
N GLY A 16 -2.64 14.21 -9.43
CA GLY A 16 -2.69 12.75 -9.62
C GLY A 16 -2.83 12.00 -8.30
N VAL A 17 -1.95 12.25 -7.32
CA VAL A 17 -1.99 11.58 -6.02
C VAL A 17 -3.36 11.75 -5.34
N SER A 18 -3.84 13.00 -5.25
CA SER A 18 -5.14 13.31 -4.67
C SER A 18 -6.29 12.61 -5.40
N LEU A 19 -6.22 12.52 -6.74
CA LEU A 19 -7.20 11.81 -7.55
C LEU A 19 -7.17 10.30 -7.29
N ALA A 20 -5.99 9.68 -7.17
CA ALA A 20 -5.87 8.26 -6.82
C ALA A 20 -6.48 7.98 -5.44
N VAL A 21 -6.13 8.79 -4.44
CA VAL A 21 -6.68 8.66 -3.07
C VAL A 21 -8.19 8.82 -3.10
N ALA A 22 -8.73 9.86 -3.73
CA ALA A 22 -10.16 10.08 -3.82
C ALA A 22 -10.90 8.93 -4.51
N ASN A 23 -10.36 8.42 -5.62
CA ASN A 23 -10.92 7.30 -6.36
C ASN A 23 -10.95 6.02 -5.51
N ILE A 24 -9.83 5.67 -4.85
CA ILE A 24 -9.74 4.49 -4.00
C ILE A 24 -10.65 4.63 -2.78
N SER A 25 -10.67 5.78 -2.12
CA SER A 25 -11.57 6.04 -0.99
C SER A 25 -13.04 5.90 -1.41
N ALA A 26 -13.43 6.40 -2.58
CA ALA A 26 -14.79 6.25 -3.09
C ALA A 26 -15.16 4.79 -3.36
N LEU A 27 -14.23 3.98 -3.90
CA LEU A 27 -14.42 2.53 -4.06
C LEU A 27 -14.69 1.81 -2.73
N LEU A 28 -14.02 2.25 -1.67
CA LEU A 28 -14.18 1.69 -0.32
C LEU A 28 -15.33 2.34 0.47
N GLY A 29 -16.15 3.19 -0.16
CA GLY A 29 -17.23 3.92 0.48
C GLY A 29 -16.76 4.79 1.65
N TYR A 30 -15.55 5.33 1.58
CA TYR A 30 -14.87 6.14 2.61
C TYR A 30 -14.55 5.41 3.93
N GLY A 31 -14.69 4.08 3.95
CA GLY A 31 -14.17 3.23 5.03
C GLY A 31 -14.89 3.25 6.38
N PRO A 32 -16.24 3.34 6.47
CA PRO A 32 -16.92 3.12 7.75
C PRO A 32 -16.68 1.70 8.26
N ASP A 33 -16.63 1.50 9.57
CA ASP A 33 -16.24 0.22 10.18
C ASP A 33 -17.18 -0.95 9.80
N ALA A 34 -18.44 -0.66 9.48
CA ALA A 34 -19.41 -1.65 9.03
C ALA A 34 -19.29 -2.01 7.53
N ASN A 35 -18.36 -1.41 6.79
CA ASN A 35 -18.17 -1.67 5.37
C ASN A 35 -17.50 -3.05 5.16
N SER A 36 -18.10 -3.92 4.36
CA SER A 36 -17.57 -5.27 4.13
C SER A 36 -16.19 -5.29 3.46
N LEU A 37 -15.85 -4.28 2.64
CA LEU A 37 -14.52 -4.13 2.05
C LEU A 37 -13.49 -3.76 3.11
N ARG A 38 -13.85 -2.89 4.05
CA ARG A 38 -12.99 -2.54 5.19
C ARG A 38 -12.68 -3.79 6.01
N VAL A 39 -13.72 -4.54 6.38
CA VAL A 39 -13.60 -5.81 7.12
C VAL A 39 -12.73 -6.82 6.35
N ALA A 40 -12.86 -6.91 5.03
CA ALA A 40 -12.04 -7.81 4.21
C ALA A 40 -10.54 -7.44 4.22
N PHE A 41 -10.21 -6.14 4.20
CA PHE A 41 -8.83 -5.68 4.35
C PHE A 41 -8.29 -5.91 5.76
N ASP A 42 -9.07 -5.61 6.80
CA ASP A 42 -8.66 -5.87 8.19
C ASP A 42 -8.40 -7.37 8.42
N PHE A 43 -9.26 -8.24 7.87
CA PHE A 43 -9.07 -9.69 7.89
C PHE A 43 -7.77 -10.11 7.19
N THR A 44 -7.49 -9.52 6.01
CA THR A 44 -6.25 -9.78 5.26
C THR A 44 -5.03 -9.37 6.07
N ILE A 45 -5.05 -8.19 6.70
CA ILE A 45 -3.96 -7.69 7.55
C ILE A 45 -3.70 -8.65 8.71
N GLN A 46 -4.76 -9.03 9.43
CA GLN A 46 -4.67 -9.96 10.55
C GLN A 46 -4.04 -11.29 10.11
N ARG A 47 -4.58 -11.90 9.05
CA ARG A 47 -4.13 -13.20 8.55
C ARG A 47 -2.67 -13.18 8.11
N ILE A 48 -2.25 -12.12 7.43
CA ILE A 48 -0.86 -11.95 6.98
C ILE A 48 0.08 -11.81 8.18
N ASN A 49 -0.27 -10.95 9.15
CA ASN A 49 0.54 -10.78 10.35
C ASN A 49 0.65 -12.08 11.16
N GLU A 50 -0.44 -12.84 11.30
CA GLU A 50 -0.43 -14.14 11.98
C GLU A 50 0.51 -15.14 11.30
N GLN A 51 0.49 -15.24 9.97
CA GLN A 51 1.39 -16.13 9.21
C GLN A 51 2.87 -15.74 9.35
N THR A 52 3.15 -14.43 9.37
CA THR A 52 4.50 -13.91 9.60
C THR A 52 5.00 -14.26 11.01
N VAL A 53 4.14 -14.17 12.02
CA VAL A 53 4.47 -14.53 13.42
C VAL A 53 4.63 -16.05 13.60
N LEU A 54 3.73 -16.86 13.00
CA LEU A 54 3.77 -18.33 13.08
C LEU A 54 4.99 -18.94 12.37
N SER A 55 5.58 -18.25 11.39
CA SER A 55 6.85 -18.65 10.78
C SER A 55 8.05 -18.58 11.74
N HIS A 56 7.87 -17.99 12.93
CA HIS A 56 8.94 -17.78 13.91
C HIS A 56 8.62 -18.27 15.35
N SER A 57 7.44 -18.84 15.65
CA SER A 57 7.16 -19.52 16.94
C SER A 57 5.87 -20.35 16.92
N THR A 58 5.88 -21.46 17.67
CA THR A 58 4.80 -22.45 17.81
C THR A 58 3.61 -21.93 18.62
N THR A 59 2.43 -21.99 18.00
CA THR A 59 1.05 -22.00 18.53
C THR A 59 0.60 -20.91 19.51
N HIS A 60 -0.36 -20.09 19.08
CA HIS A 60 -1.49 -19.69 19.92
C HIS A 60 -2.78 -19.54 19.08
N HIS A 61 -3.84 -20.21 19.51
CA HIS A 61 -5.19 -20.09 18.97
C HIS A 61 -5.83 -18.77 19.44
N VAL A 62 -6.47 -18.03 18.52
CA VAL A 62 -7.39 -16.93 18.86
C VAL A 62 -8.67 -17.03 18.03
N ALA A 63 -9.78 -16.68 18.69
CA ALA A 63 -11.17 -16.92 18.29
C ALA A 63 -11.64 -16.08 17.08
N PRO A 64 -12.64 -16.56 16.32
CA PRO A 64 -13.19 -15.84 15.17
C PRO A 64 -14.02 -14.60 15.60
N PRO A 65 -14.07 -13.55 14.76
CA PRO A 65 -14.82 -12.33 15.06
C PRO A 65 -16.33 -12.57 15.06
N LEU A 66 -17.00 -11.89 15.99
CA LEU A 66 -18.43 -11.96 16.26
C LEU A 66 -19.23 -11.31 15.13
N LYS A 67 -20.12 -12.08 14.50
CA LYS A 67 -21.11 -11.59 13.53
C LYS A 67 -22.11 -10.68 14.23
N THR A 68 -22.11 -9.39 13.88
CA THR A 68 -23.23 -8.50 14.18
C THR A 68 -24.01 -8.28 12.89
N ARG A 69 -25.17 -8.94 12.79
CA ARG A 69 -26.15 -8.75 11.72
C ARG A 69 -27.23 -7.80 12.22
N SER A 70 -27.49 -6.69 11.53
CA SER A 70 -28.78 -6.00 11.56
C SER A 70 -28.90 -5.03 10.38
N GLY A 71 -30.06 -4.95 9.73
CA GLY A 71 -30.22 -4.48 8.34
C GLY A 71 -31.08 -3.23 8.08
N ALA A 72 -31.54 -3.17 6.81
CA ALA A 72 -32.48 -2.27 6.10
C ALA A 72 -31.94 -0.94 5.48
N PRO A 73 -32.53 -0.39 4.39
CA PRO A 73 -33.52 -0.90 3.42
C PRO A 73 -32.94 -1.01 1.98
N GLU A 74 -33.58 -1.77 1.08
CA GLU A 74 -33.14 -2.03 -0.31
C GLU A 74 -32.75 -0.77 -1.12
N ALA A 75 -33.36 0.39 -0.85
CA ALA A 75 -33.04 1.66 -1.52
C ALA A 75 -31.61 2.15 -1.23
N LYS A 76 -31.09 1.97 -0.01
CA LYS A 76 -29.69 2.30 0.32
C LYS A 76 -28.72 1.32 -0.32
N SER A 77 -29.13 0.06 -0.49
CA SER A 77 -28.32 -0.96 -1.18
C SER A 77 -28.15 -0.64 -2.67
N GLU A 78 -29.23 -0.24 -3.34
CA GLU A 78 -29.20 0.14 -4.77
C GLU A 78 -28.41 1.44 -4.99
N GLU A 79 -28.57 2.44 -4.13
CA GLU A 79 -27.78 3.68 -4.19
C GLU A 79 -26.28 3.40 -3.99
N ASN A 80 -25.92 2.62 -2.97
CA ASN A 80 -24.53 2.23 -2.72
C ASN A 80 -23.93 1.44 -3.90
N TRP A 81 -24.71 0.55 -4.52
CA TRP A 81 -24.29 -0.17 -5.72
C TRP A 81 -24.02 0.79 -6.88
N ARG A 82 -24.91 1.75 -7.15
CA ARG A 82 -24.71 2.75 -8.20
C ARG A 82 -23.49 3.63 -7.95
N LEU A 83 -23.30 4.08 -6.71
CA LEU A 83 -22.12 4.86 -6.32
C LEU A 83 -20.84 4.06 -6.51
N LEU A 84 -20.83 2.76 -6.17
CA LEU A 84 -19.72 1.87 -6.45
C LEU A 84 -19.45 1.78 -7.95
N GLN A 85 -20.47 1.53 -8.78
CA GLN A 85 -20.30 1.43 -10.24
C GLN A 85 -19.74 2.72 -10.85
N VAL A 86 -20.22 3.89 -10.41
CA VAL A 86 -19.68 5.19 -10.84
C VAL A 86 -18.23 5.34 -10.39
N SER A 87 -17.91 4.97 -9.16
CA SER A 87 -16.54 5.04 -8.60
C SER A 87 -15.58 4.12 -9.35
N LYS A 88 -16.01 2.89 -9.67
CA LYS A 88 -15.25 1.93 -10.50
C LYS A 88 -14.92 2.52 -11.86
N ARG A 89 -15.95 3.01 -12.56
CA ARG A 89 -15.77 3.62 -13.89
C ARG A 89 -14.82 4.80 -13.84
N MET A 90 -15.01 5.74 -12.91
CA MET A 90 -14.13 6.90 -12.78
C MET A 90 -12.68 6.51 -12.46
N THR A 91 -12.50 5.49 -11.62
CA THR A 91 -11.17 4.99 -11.26
C THR A 91 -10.47 4.37 -12.46
N LEU A 92 -11.15 3.50 -13.20
CA LEU A 92 -10.61 2.86 -14.40
C LEU A 92 -10.36 3.86 -15.53
N ASP A 93 -11.31 4.77 -15.78
CA ASP A 93 -11.15 5.83 -16.79
C ASP A 93 -9.94 6.73 -16.46
N SER A 94 -9.74 7.07 -15.18
CA SER A 94 -8.56 7.82 -14.72
C SER A 94 -7.27 7.02 -14.93
N LEU A 95 -7.25 5.74 -14.55
CA LEU A 95 -6.12 4.85 -14.74
C LEU A 95 -5.74 4.70 -16.22
N HIS A 96 -6.73 4.43 -17.07
CA HIS A 96 -6.51 4.28 -18.50
C HIS A 96 -6.05 5.61 -19.14
N THR A 97 -6.59 6.74 -18.71
CA THR A 97 -6.16 8.06 -19.20
C THR A 97 -4.71 8.35 -18.81
N ALA A 98 -4.31 8.04 -17.57
CA ALA A 98 -2.92 8.18 -17.13
C ALA A 98 -1.99 7.26 -17.93
N MET A 99 -2.38 6.00 -18.18
CA MET A 99 -1.54 5.07 -18.93
C MET A 99 -1.45 5.40 -20.43
N ARG A 100 -2.46 6.05 -21.01
CA ARG A 100 -2.46 6.54 -22.40
C ARG A 100 -1.73 7.89 -22.56
N CYS A 101 -1.04 8.40 -21.53
CA CYS A 101 -0.38 9.70 -21.60
C CYS A 101 0.48 9.83 -22.87
N PRO A 102 0.42 10.95 -23.60
CA PRO A 102 1.13 11.12 -24.86
C PRO A 102 2.64 10.91 -24.74
N SER A 103 3.25 10.50 -25.85
CA SER A 103 4.69 10.29 -26.00
C SER A 103 5.47 11.57 -25.68
N GLY A 104 6.04 11.61 -24.48
CA GLY A 104 6.91 12.68 -23.99
C GLY A 104 7.46 12.30 -22.61
N ILE A 105 8.77 12.43 -22.40
CA ILE A 105 9.40 11.99 -21.14
C ILE A 105 8.80 12.75 -19.94
N ALA A 106 8.61 14.06 -20.06
CA ALA A 106 8.03 14.90 -19.01
C ALA A 106 6.57 14.55 -18.71
N THR A 107 5.74 14.34 -19.72
CA THR A 107 4.32 13.97 -19.55
C THR A 107 4.16 12.58 -18.95
N PHE A 108 5.06 11.65 -19.31
CA PHE A 108 5.09 10.32 -18.73
C PHE A 108 5.44 10.34 -17.24
N GLN A 109 6.49 11.10 -16.87
CA GLN A 109 6.95 11.27 -15.49
C GLN A 109 5.87 11.87 -14.58
N ASP A 110 5.11 12.85 -15.08
CA ASP A 110 4.03 13.50 -14.33
C ASP A 110 2.97 12.51 -13.82
N SER A 111 2.79 11.37 -14.50
CA SER A 111 1.77 10.35 -14.14
C SER A 111 2.27 9.25 -13.20
N LEU A 112 3.58 9.16 -12.96
CA LEU A 112 4.17 8.01 -12.25
C LEU A 112 3.67 7.84 -10.82
N ALA A 113 3.49 8.94 -10.07
CA ALA A 113 3.00 8.87 -8.69
C ALA A 113 1.57 8.30 -8.64
N PHE A 114 0.70 8.78 -9.53
CA PHE A 114 -0.67 8.30 -9.66
C PHE A 114 -0.69 6.82 -10.07
N VAL A 115 0.02 6.44 -11.14
CA VAL A 115 0.04 5.06 -11.63
C VAL A 115 0.67 4.11 -10.60
N GLY A 116 1.71 4.57 -9.89
CA GLY A 116 2.35 3.81 -8.81
C GLY A 116 1.38 3.48 -7.67
N ILE A 117 0.60 4.46 -7.20
CA ILE A 117 -0.46 4.22 -6.21
C ILE A 117 -1.51 3.26 -6.75
N MET A 118 -1.97 3.45 -8.00
CA MET A 118 -2.99 2.60 -8.59
C MET A 118 -2.52 1.15 -8.74
N PHE A 119 -1.29 0.92 -9.19
CA PHE A 119 -0.72 -0.43 -9.30
C PHE A 119 -0.49 -1.08 -7.93
N CYS A 120 -0.04 -0.30 -6.94
CA CYS A 120 0.03 -0.74 -5.55
C CYS A 120 -1.35 -1.21 -5.07
N PHE A 121 -2.39 -0.39 -5.24
CA PHE A 121 -3.75 -0.73 -4.83
C PHE A 121 -4.29 -1.98 -5.54
N ILE A 122 -4.09 -2.10 -6.85
CA ILE A 122 -4.51 -3.29 -7.62
C ILE A 122 -3.78 -4.54 -7.10
N HIS A 123 -2.47 -4.44 -6.83
CA HIS A 123 -1.69 -5.53 -6.25
C HIS A 123 -2.21 -5.93 -4.86
N ILE A 124 -2.45 -4.97 -3.96
CA ILE A 124 -2.99 -5.24 -2.64
C ILE A 124 -4.42 -5.80 -2.71
N LEU A 125 -5.24 -5.37 -3.67
CA LEU A 125 -6.55 -5.97 -3.90
C LEU A 125 -6.45 -7.43 -4.34
N CYS A 126 -5.53 -7.77 -5.23
CA CYS A 126 -5.26 -9.15 -5.64
C CYS A 126 -4.77 -10.00 -4.46
N LEU A 127 -3.89 -9.44 -3.62
CA LEU A 127 -3.43 -10.07 -2.39
C LEU A 127 -4.60 -10.33 -1.42
N ALA A 128 -5.43 -9.33 -1.16
CA ALA A 128 -6.58 -9.46 -0.28
C ALA A 128 -7.55 -10.54 -0.78
N LYS A 129 -7.87 -10.55 -2.08
CA LYS A 129 -8.72 -11.59 -2.68
C LYS A 129 -8.17 -12.99 -2.47
N ARG A 130 -6.85 -13.18 -2.55
CA ARG A 130 -6.18 -14.45 -2.30
C ARG A 130 -6.29 -14.86 -0.84
N GLU A 131 -6.02 -13.94 0.09
CA GLU A 131 -6.07 -14.25 1.53
C GLU A 131 -7.51 -14.48 2.05
N THR A 132 -8.51 -13.84 1.44
CA THR A 132 -9.93 -14.02 1.79
C THR A 132 -10.58 -15.22 1.13
N GLN A 133 -9.88 -16.04 0.33
CA GLN A 133 -10.51 -17.19 -0.36
C GLN A 133 -11.22 -18.18 0.58
N ILE A 134 -10.79 -18.23 1.84
CA ILE A 134 -11.41 -19.08 2.87
C ILE A 134 -12.74 -18.54 3.41
N ASP A 135 -13.04 -17.25 3.18
CA ASP A 135 -14.30 -16.61 3.55
C ASP A 135 -15.02 -16.13 2.27
N PRO A 136 -16.03 -16.88 1.78
CA PRO A 136 -16.73 -16.54 0.55
C PRO A 136 -17.42 -15.17 0.57
N GLU A 137 -17.84 -14.67 1.74
CA GLU A 137 -18.57 -13.40 1.86
C GLU A 137 -17.60 -12.21 1.70
N LEU A 138 -16.43 -12.29 2.33
CA LEU A 138 -15.36 -11.30 2.18
C LEU A 138 -14.76 -11.34 0.76
N SER A 139 -14.51 -12.54 0.24
CA SER A 139 -14.01 -12.74 -1.12
C SER A 139 -14.96 -12.15 -2.16
N MET A 140 -16.26 -12.43 -2.03
CA MET A 140 -17.29 -11.86 -2.92
C MET A 140 -17.30 -10.33 -2.86
N SER A 141 -17.21 -9.75 -1.65
CA SER A 141 -17.17 -8.29 -1.47
C SER A 141 -16.00 -7.66 -2.25
N LEU A 142 -14.79 -8.21 -2.13
CA LEU A 142 -13.61 -7.71 -2.86
C LEU A 142 -13.72 -7.90 -4.38
N CYS A 143 -14.40 -8.95 -4.84
CA CYS A 143 -14.65 -9.17 -6.27
C CYS A 143 -15.54 -8.09 -6.90
N LEU A 144 -16.35 -7.37 -6.10
CA LEU A 144 -17.16 -6.26 -6.61
C LEU A 144 -16.33 -5.02 -6.99
N LEU A 145 -15.10 -4.87 -6.46
CA LEU A 145 -14.26 -3.70 -6.68
C LEU A 145 -13.64 -3.61 -8.07
N PHE A 146 -13.01 -4.68 -8.55
CA PHE A 146 -12.53 -4.82 -9.92
C PHE A 146 -12.58 -6.29 -10.31
N GLY A 147 -13.28 -6.60 -11.37
CA GLY A 147 -13.20 -7.88 -12.06
C GLY A 147 -11.90 -7.97 -12.88
N PRO A 148 -11.41 -9.19 -13.15
CA PRO A 148 -10.24 -9.38 -14.00
C PRO A 148 -10.42 -8.79 -15.40
N ASP A 149 -11.64 -8.82 -15.93
CA ASP A 149 -11.97 -8.36 -17.28
C ASP A 149 -12.23 -6.85 -17.37
N GLU A 150 -12.30 -6.14 -16.23
CA GLU A 150 -12.54 -4.70 -16.21
C GLU A 150 -11.25 -3.88 -16.35
N ILE A 151 -10.09 -4.48 -16.04
CA ILE A 151 -8.78 -3.86 -16.20
C ILE A 151 -8.26 -4.17 -17.61
N GLU A 152 -7.90 -3.13 -18.37
CA GLU A 152 -7.25 -3.31 -19.67
C GLU A 152 -5.79 -3.76 -19.50
N TRP A 153 -5.55 -5.04 -19.22
CA TRP A 153 -4.20 -5.59 -18.97
C TRP A 153 -3.21 -5.37 -20.12
N ALA A 154 -3.69 -5.31 -21.36
CA ALA A 154 -2.86 -4.97 -22.51
C ALA A 154 -2.32 -3.53 -22.42
N LEU A 155 -3.13 -2.60 -21.91
CA LEU A 155 -2.72 -1.22 -21.66
C LEU A 155 -1.73 -1.14 -20.50
N VAL A 156 -1.92 -1.92 -19.44
CA VAL A 156 -0.98 -2.07 -18.31
C VAL A 156 0.38 -2.58 -18.82
N ALA A 157 0.40 -3.68 -19.57
CA ALA A 157 1.61 -4.24 -20.17
C ALA A 157 2.32 -3.23 -21.08
N GLY A 158 1.57 -2.55 -21.95
CA GLY A 158 2.10 -1.52 -22.83
C GLY A 158 2.69 -0.33 -22.08
N TYR A 159 2.07 0.09 -20.98
CA TYR A 159 2.60 1.15 -20.11
C TYR A 159 3.91 0.74 -19.44
N LEU A 160 3.95 -0.47 -18.85
CA LEU A 160 5.14 -1.01 -18.20
C LEU A 160 6.30 -1.19 -19.18
N ASN A 161 6.04 -1.64 -20.41
CA ASN A 161 7.05 -1.74 -21.46
C ASN A 161 7.63 -0.37 -21.85
N ARG A 162 6.79 0.66 -21.95
CA ARG A 162 7.28 2.03 -22.18
C ARG A 162 8.12 2.54 -21.01
N LEU A 163 7.70 2.27 -19.77
CA LEU A 163 8.48 2.62 -18.59
C LEU A 163 9.83 1.88 -18.56
N ALA A 164 9.86 0.59 -18.88
CA ALA A 164 11.07 -0.22 -18.93
C ALA A 164 12.10 0.29 -19.95
N GLN A 165 11.65 0.93 -21.04
CA GLN A 165 12.53 1.60 -22.01
C GLN A 165 13.17 2.88 -21.45
N LEU A 166 12.46 3.60 -20.57
CA LEU A 166 12.95 4.83 -19.95
C LEU A 166 13.77 4.56 -18.68
N ARG A 167 13.40 3.51 -17.95
CA ARG A 167 13.99 3.07 -16.69
C ARG A 167 14.22 1.56 -16.78
N PRO A 168 15.48 1.12 -17.02
CA PRO A 168 15.78 -0.29 -17.17
C PRO A 168 15.32 -1.10 -15.96
N VAL A 169 14.68 -2.24 -16.22
CA VAL A 169 14.34 -3.22 -15.19
C VAL A 169 15.62 -3.94 -14.76
N THR A 170 16.04 -3.77 -13.51
CA THR A 170 17.27 -4.38 -12.98
C THR A 170 17.00 -5.76 -12.38
N ASP A 171 18.03 -6.61 -12.33
CA ASP A 171 17.95 -7.93 -11.67
C ASP A 171 17.51 -7.82 -10.20
N HIS A 172 17.99 -6.79 -9.49
CA HIS A 172 17.60 -6.50 -8.11
C HIS A 172 16.08 -6.25 -8.00
N LEU A 173 15.53 -5.44 -8.91
CA LEU A 173 14.10 -5.13 -8.93
C LEU A 173 13.26 -6.39 -9.19
N VAL A 174 13.68 -7.23 -10.14
CA VAL A 174 13.04 -8.53 -10.44
C VAL A 174 13.09 -9.45 -9.22
N GLN A 175 14.26 -9.61 -8.60
CA GLN A 175 14.45 -10.47 -7.43
C GLN A 175 13.59 -10.01 -6.25
N CYS A 176 13.61 -8.72 -5.92
CA CYS A 176 12.77 -8.16 -4.86
C CYS A 176 11.29 -8.40 -5.13
N ALA A 177 10.81 -8.16 -6.36
CA ALA A 177 9.42 -8.37 -6.71
C ALA A 177 9.02 -9.86 -6.58
N GLN A 178 9.85 -10.77 -7.10
CA GLN A 178 9.61 -12.21 -7.05
C GLN A 178 9.57 -12.76 -5.61
N GLN A 179 10.40 -12.21 -4.73
CA GLN A 179 10.52 -12.62 -3.32
C GLN A 179 9.56 -11.86 -2.39
N GLY A 180 8.89 -10.81 -2.87
CA GLY A 180 8.08 -9.93 -2.04
C GLY A 180 8.89 -9.15 -1.01
N LEU A 181 10.11 -8.79 -1.37
CA LEU A 181 10.97 -7.91 -0.58
C LEU A 181 10.83 -6.47 -1.06
N TRP A 182 11.07 -5.54 -0.15
CA TRP A 182 11.18 -4.12 -0.48
C TRP A 182 12.47 -3.84 -1.24
N LEU A 183 12.45 -2.86 -2.15
CA LEU A 183 13.63 -2.48 -2.95
C LEU A 183 14.78 -1.93 -2.09
N LYS A 184 14.43 -1.36 -0.94
CA LYS A 184 15.33 -0.81 0.07
C LYS A 184 14.90 -1.27 1.45
N LYS A 185 15.87 -1.50 2.31
CA LYS A 185 15.64 -1.85 3.72
C LYS A 185 15.10 -0.66 4.53
N PRO A 186 14.59 -0.88 5.75
CA PRO A 186 14.12 0.20 6.63
C PRO A 186 15.13 1.34 6.80
N GLU A 187 16.42 1.00 6.95
CA GLU A 187 17.51 1.95 7.18
C GLU A 187 18.07 2.62 5.93
N GLU A 188 17.69 2.15 4.73
CA GLU A 188 18.20 2.63 3.44
C GLU A 188 17.14 3.37 2.60
N GLY A 189 15.87 3.16 2.94
CA GLY A 189 14.72 3.67 2.21
C GLY A 189 14.03 4.84 2.90
N GLU A 190 13.34 5.63 2.09
CA GLU A 190 12.58 6.80 2.51
C GLU A 190 11.21 6.75 1.80
N PRO A 191 10.16 7.28 2.43
CA PRO A 191 8.85 7.37 1.82
C PRO A 191 8.89 8.38 0.65
N LEU A 192 8.14 8.08 -0.40
CA LEU A 192 7.88 9.08 -1.43
C LEU A 192 6.85 10.10 -0.92
N PRO A 193 6.81 11.34 -1.45
CA PRO A 193 5.78 12.32 -1.13
C PRO A 193 4.35 11.76 -1.15
N GLU A 194 4.05 10.94 -2.16
CA GLU A 194 2.76 10.28 -2.31
C GLU A 194 2.44 9.23 -1.21
N ASP A 195 3.45 8.65 -0.56
CA ASP A 195 3.25 7.66 0.51
C ASP A 195 2.65 8.31 1.76
N PHE A 196 3.02 9.56 2.05
CA PHE A 196 2.39 10.33 3.13
C PHE A 196 0.89 10.54 2.91
N SER A 197 0.45 10.60 1.64
CA SER A 197 -0.96 10.81 1.30
C SER A 197 -1.82 9.56 1.50
N VAL A 198 -1.21 8.38 1.47
CA VAL A 198 -1.91 7.10 1.64
C VAL A 198 -1.64 6.43 2.98
N ARG A 199 -0.67 6.93 3.76
CA ARG A 199 -0.35 6.43 5.10
C ARG A 199 -1.60 6.49 5.99
N GLY A 200 -1.89 5.37 6.64
CA GLY A 200 -3.05 5.21 7.53
C GLY A 200 -4.34 4.78 6.83
N LEU A 201 -4.38 4.72 5.49
CA LEU A 201 -5.48 4.08 4.78
C LEU A 201 -5.38 2.56 4.93
N VAL A 202 -6.51 1.89 5.18
CA VAL A 202 -6.52 0.43 5.46
C VAL A 202 -5.88 -0.40 4.35
N TRP A 203 -6.14 -0.07 3.09
CA TRP A 203 -5.58 -0.79 1.94
C TRP A 203 -4.07 -0.57 1.80
N ALA A 204 -3.53 0.52 2.36
CA ALA A 204 -2.12 0.88 2.24
C ALA A 204 -1.25 0.29 3.36
N TYR A 205 -1.80 -0.57 4.22
CA TYR A 205 -1.08 -1.16 5.36
C TYR A 205 0.23 -1.86 4.94
N PHE A 206 0.23 -2.52 3.78
CA PHE A 206 1.38 -3.21 3.20
C PHE A 206 2.01 -2.46 2.01
N ALA A 207 1.73 -1.17 1.84
CA ALA A 207 2.19 -0.39 0.68
C ALA A 207 3.63 0.12 0.79
N PHE A 208 4.22 0.10 1.99
CA PHE A 208 5.56 0.60 2.26
C PHE A 208 6.27 -0.25 3.32
N CYS A 209 7.60 -0.17 3.33
CA CYS A 209 8.39 -0.85 4.35
C CYS A 209 8.16 -0.22 5.73
N PRO A 210 7.92 -1.01 6.79
CA PRO A 210 7.98 -0.52 8.16
C PRO A 210 9.34 0.15 8.44
N GLY A 211 9.32 1.26 9.18
CA GLY A 211 10.52 2.03 9.49
C GLY A 211 10.83 3.18 8.53
N TRP A 212 10.32 3.17 7.30
CA TRP A 212 10.58 4.29 6.36
C TRP A 212 10.12 5.65 6.89
N PHE A 213 9.08 5.68 7.72
CA PHE A 213 8.58 6.91 8.30
C PHE A 213 9.15 7.26 9.68
N ASP A 214 10.14 6.50 10.17
CA ASP A 214 10.69 6.66 11.52
C ASP A 214 11.94 7.56 11.53
N SER A 215 12.27 8.23 10.42
CA SER A 215 13.43 9.10 10.34
C SER A 215 13.26 10.37 11.19
N ASP A 216 14.39 10.89 11.69
CA ASP A 216 14.46 12.19 12.38
C ASP A 216 14.43 13.38 11.40
N GLU A 217 14.31 13.11 10.09
CA GLU A 217 14.27 14.15 9.07
C GLU A 217 12.95 14.92 9.11
N ASP A 218 12.99 16.16 8.63
CA ASP A 218 11.81 17.01 8.60
C ASP A 218 10.78 16.45 7.61
N GLU A 219 9.64 15.98 8.13
CA GLU A 219 8.56 15.45 7.30
C GLU A 219 8.06 16.45 6.25
N ASP A 220 8.05 17.76 6.55
CA ASP A 220 7.62 18.76 5.58
C ASP A 220 8.62 18.86 4.42
N LEU A 221 9.92 18.61 4.67
CA LEU A 221 10.89 18.51 3.59
C LEU A 221 10.66 17.25 2.76
N LEU A 222 10.50 16.08 3.40
CA LEU A 222 10.26 14.81 2.70
C LEU A 222 8.98 14.83 1.85
N ARG A 223 7.96 15.57 2.27
CA ARG A 223 6.69 15.71 1.56
C ARG A 223 6.76 16.67 0.37
N ASN A 224 7.61 17.69 0.43
CA ASN A 224 7.54 18.81 -0.53
C ASN A 224 8.79 18.96 -1.41
N VAL A 225 9.90 18.30 -1.08
CA VAL A 225 11.17 18.42 -1.81
C VAL A 225 11.41 17.15 -2.63
N GLU A 226 11.39 17.30 -3.96
CA GLU A 226 11.75 16.22 -4.87
C GLU A 226 13.24 16.24 -5.19
N THR A 227 13.88 15.07 -5.08
CA THR A 227 15.28 14.86 -5.49
C THR A 227 15.33 13.88 -6.67
N SER A 228 16.50 13.76 -7.31
CA SER A 228 16.70 12.72 -8.34
C SER A 228 16.40 11.31 -7.82
N ARG A 229 16.69 11.03 -6.53
CA ARG A 229 16.37 9.75 -5.89
C ARG A 229 14.85 9.53 -5.79
N THR A 230 14.10 10.58 -5.49
CA THR A 230 12.63 10.56 -5.45
C THR A 230 12.06 10.19 -6.82
N HIS A 231 12.59 10.79 -7.90
CA HIS A 231 12.16 10.50 -9.27
C HIS A 231 12.48 9.05 -9.69
N GLU A 232 13.65 8.53 -9.33
CA GLU A 232 14.04 7.15 -9.62
C GLU A 232 13.15 6.15 -8.86
N ALA A 233 12.99 6.31 -7.55
CA ALA A 233 12.16 5.44 -6.73
C ALA A 233 10.67 5.47 -7.15
N ARG A 234 10.19 6.63 -7.62
CA ARG A 234 8.84 6.77 -8.19
C ARG A 234 8.67 6.01 -9.50
N ALA A 235 9.69 5.96 -10.35
CA ALA A 235 9.68 5.17 -11.58
C ALA A 235 9.79 3.66 -11.28
N ASP A 236 10.58 3.28 -10.27
CA ASP A 236 10.77 1.89 -9.87
C ASP A 236 9.48 1.29 -9.28
N ARG A 237 8.61 2.10 -8.66
CA ARG A 237 7.40 1.62 -7.98
C ARG A 237 6.35 0.99 -8.92
N PRO A 238 5.91 1.61 -10.03
CA PRO A 238 5.06 0.94 -11.00
C PRO A 238 5.70 -0.33 -11.59
N LEU A 239 7.01 -0.33 -11.84
CA LEU A 239 7.73 -1.53 -12.32
C LEU A 239 7.69 -2.66 -11.29
N TYR A 240 7.96 -2.34 -10.02
CA TYR A 240 7.92 -3.29 -8.92
C TYR A 240 6.55 -3.94 -8.79
N TYR A 241 5.48 -3.14 -8.71
CA TYR A 241 4.12 -3.70 -8.63
C TYR A 241 3.68 -4.39 -9.92
N GLY A 242 4.13 -3.94 -11.09
CA GLY A 242 3.94 -4.63 -12.36
C GLY A 242 4.54 -6.04 -12.35
N LEU A 243 5.77 -6.18 -11.88
CA LEU A 243 6.42 -7.50 -11.73
C LEU A 243 5.74 -8.37 -10.68
N ARG A 244 5.35 -7.79 -9.53
CA ARG A 244 4.56 -8.50 -8.52
C ARG A 244 3.26 -9.05 -9.12
N LEU A 245 2.55 -8.26 -9.90
CA LEU A 245 1.35 -8.71 -10.61
C LEU A 245 1.66 -9.81 -11.62
N ALA A 246 2.76 -9.71 -12.37
CA ALA A 246 3.18 -10.74 -13.33
C ALA A 246 3.59 -12.08 -12.67
N PHE A 247 4.13 -12.04 -11.45
CA PHE A 247 4.54 -13.23 -10.72
C PHE A 247 3.43 -13.85 -9.87
N GLU A 248 2.50 -13.04 -9.37
CA GLU A 248 1.50 -13.48 -8.39
C GLU A 248 0.09 -13.65 -8.97
N THR A 249 -0.14 -13.23 -10.21
CA THR A 249 -1.46 -13.26 -10.85
C THR A 249 -1.39 -13.81 -12.27
N PRO A 250 -2.48 -14.38 -12.81
CA PRO A 250 -2.53 -14.87 -14.18
C PRO A 250 -2.80 -13.75 -15.21
N TYR A 251 -2.88 -12.49 -14.79
CA TYR A 251 -3.35 -11.40 -15.67
C TYR A 251 -2.23 -10.73 -16.47
N LEU A 252 -1.01 -10.82 -15.97
CA LEU A 252 0.18 -10.25 -16.57
C LEU A 252 1.27 -11.31 -16.63
N SER A 253 2.17 -11.21 -17.59
CA SER A 253 3.35 -12.06 -17.70
C SER A 253 4.57 -11.20 -17.99
N TYR A 254 5.72 -11.62 -17.47
CA TYR A 254 6.99 -10.94 -17.67
C TYR A 254 8.01 -11.93 -18.23
N ASP A 255 8.61 -11.58 -19.36
CA ASP A 255 9.69 -12.32 -19.98
C ASP A 255 11.03 -11.66 -19.63
N ALA A 256 11.83 -12.34 -18.82
CA ALA A 256 13.14 -11.86 -18.38
C ALA A 256 14.19 -11.82 -19.50
N ILE A 257 14.01 -12.57 -20.59
CA ILE A 257 14.94 -12.58 -21.73
C ILE A 257 14.72 -11.34 -22.59
N THR A 258 13.46 -11.06 -22.93
CA THR A 258 13.12 -9.90 -23.76
C THR A 258 12.91 -8.62 -22.94
N VAL A 259 12.83 -8.74 -21.60
CA VAL A 259 12.54 -7.64 -20.67
C VAL A 259 11.22 -6.96 -21.04
N THR A 260 10.20 -7.78 -21.33
CA THR A 260 8.88 -7.29 -21.73
C THR A 260 7.75 -7.89 -20.92
N PHE A 261 6.72 -7.07 -20.73
CA PHE A 261 5.43 -7.43 -20.17
C PHE A 261 4.45 -7.76 -21.29
N SER A 262 3.61 -8.76 -21.05
CA SER A 262 2.50 -9.14 -21.92
C SER A 262 1.27 -9.47 -21.08
N THR A 263 0.10 -9.49 -21.72
CA THR A 263 -1.11 -10.00 -21.06
C THR A 263 -0.92 -11.47 -20.73
N GLY A 264 -1.30 -11.88 -19.52
CA GLY A 264 -1.25 -13.28 -19.15
C GLY A 264 -2.16 -14.12 -20.05
N SER A 265 -1.64 -15.26 -20.52
CA SER A 265 -2.46 -16.25 -21.21
C SER A 265 -3.36 -16.88 -20.15
N GLY A 266 -4.67 -16.66 -20.24
CA GLY A 266 -5.64 -17.16 -19.27
C GLY A 266 -5.38 -18.63 -18.93
N MET A 267 -5.13 -18.90 -17.64
CA MET A 267 -5.14 -20.19 -16.96
C MET A 267 -4.76 -21.41 -17.82
N THR A 268 -3.50 -21.53 -18.24
CA THR A 268 -2.88 -22.85 -18.37
C THR A 268 -2.40 -23.24 -16.97
N THR A 269 -3.08 -24.22 -16.36
CA THR A 269 -2.68 -24.85 -15.10
C THR A 269 -1.35 -25.57 -15.28
N SER A 270 -0.23 -24.85 -15.21
CA SER A 270 1.05 -25.43 -14.83
C SER A 270 1.06 -25.50 -13.30
N SER A 271 0.70 -26.68 -12.81
CA SER A 271 0.85 -27.11 -11.43
C SER A 271 2.34 -27.14 -11.07
N THR A 272 2.89 -25.97 -10.76
CA THR A 272 4.08 -25.82 -9.94
C THR A 272 3.95 -24.47 -9.28
N THR A 273 3.14 -24.41 -8.23
CA THR A 273 3.10 -23.25 -7.34
C THR A 273 4.36 -23.35 -6.48
N PRO A 274 5.45 -22.61 -6.74
CA PRO A 274 6.42 -22.38 -5.67
C PRO A 274 5.64 -21.69 -4.56
N THR A 275 5.85 -22.11 -3.32
CA THR A 275 5.32 -21.44 -2.13
C THR A 275 5.82 -20.00 -2.15
N LEU A 276 5.05 -19.08 -2.73
CA LEU A 276 5.39 -17.67 -2.83
C LEU A 276 5.30 -17.08 -1.43
N GLN A 277 6.45 -16.64 -0.92
CA GLN A 277 6.60 -16.15 0.43
C GLN A 277 5.99 -14.75 0.53
N LEU A 278 5.16 -14.58 1.55
CA LEU A 278 4.46 -13.37 1.94
C LEU A 278 5.47 -12.24 2.23
N LEU A 279 5.04 -10.99 2.02
CA LEU A 279 5.82 -9.76 2.23
C LEU A 279 6.70 -9.89 3.49
N ARG A 280 8.00 -10.18 3.30
CA ARG A 280 8.93 -10.35 4.41
C ARG A 280 9.46 -8.99 4.80
N THR A 281 9.34 -8.71 6.09
CA THR A 281 10.03 -7.62 6.74
C THR A 281 11.19 -8.21 7.51
N ASP A 282 12.41 -7.83 7.15
CA ASP A 282 13.66 -8.27 7.80
C ASP A 282 13.79 -7.75 9.25
N THR A 283 12.72 -7.23 9.85
CA THR A 283 12.67 -6.65 11.20
C THR A 283 13.04 -7.64 12.32
N ALA A 284 13.14 -8.93 12.03
CA ALA A 284 13.49 -9.96 13.00
C ALA A 284 14.96 -9.91 13.49
N ASP A 285 15.89 -9.34 12.71
CA ASP A 285 17.30 -9.27 13.13
C ASP A 285 17.61 -8.13 14.10
N LEU A 286 16.75 -7.09 14.15
CA LEU A 286 16.92 -5.95 15.07
C LEU A 286 16.31 -6.19 16.46
N GLN A 287 15.29 -7.06 16.58
CA GLN A 287 14.68 -7.38 17.88
C GLN A 287 15.48 -8.40 18.70
N ALA A 288 16.37 -9.18 18.07
CA ALA A 288 17.23 -10.15 18.75
C ALA A 288 18.42 -9.49 19.50
N GLN A 289 18.74 -8.23 19.22
CA GLN A 289 19.90 -7.53 19.82
C GLN A 289 19.55 -6.63 21.01
N HIS A 290 18.26 -6.39 21.30
CA HIS A 290 17.83 -5.51 22.41
C HIS A 290 17.41 -6.24 23.70
N PHE A 291 17.40 -7.58 23.72
CA PHE A 291 17.06 -8.39 24.90
C PHE A 291 18.28 -9.01 25.59
N THR A 292 19.29 -8.21 25.90
CA THR A 292 20.36 -8.61 26.84
C THR A 292 20.84 -7.44 27.71
N ALA A 293 20.01 -6.98 28.65
CA ALA A 293 20.51 -6.28 29.84
C ALA A 293 19.51 -6.22 31.01
N ASN A 294 19.71 -7.16 31.94
CA ASN A 294 19.57 -7.10 33.41
C ASN A 294 18.18 -6.93 34.09
N PRO A 295 17.71 -7.93 34.87
CA PRO A 295 16.52 -7.84 35.72
C PRO A 295 16.91 -7.38 37.13
N ASN A 296 16.79 -6.08 37.43
CA ASN A 296 16.64 -5.60 38.81
C ASN A 296 16.33 -4.09 38.83
N ALA A 297 15.06 -3.73 38.99
CA ALA A 297 14.67 -2.50 39.69
C ALA A 297 13.20 -2.61 40.13
N GLN A 298 13.02 -2.58 41.44
CA GLN A 298 11.74 -2.72 42.14
C GLN A 298 10.85 -1.47 42.00
N TYR A 299 9.55 -1.75 42.11
CA TYR A 299 8.41 -0.85 42.30
C TYR A 299 8.68 0.46 43.06
N SER A 300 8.05 1.54 42.59
CA SER A 300 7.41 2.56 43.44
C SER A 300 6.41 3.39 42.62
N SER A 301 5.12 3.27 42.93
CA SER A 301 4.11 4.34 42.72
C SER A 301 4.19 5.28 43.95
N PRO A 302 3.84 6.59 43.86
CA PRO A 302 2.42 6.94 43.94
C PRO A 302 1.98 8.31 43.36
N SER A 303 0.65 8.49 43.37
CA SER A 303 -0.11 9.73 43.59
C SER A 303 -0.47 10.65 42.42
N ALA A 304 -1.77 10.64 42.10
CA ALA A 304 -2.49 11.77 41.49
C ALA A 304 -2.69 12.92 42.49
N PRO A 305 -2.99 14.14 42.00
CA PRO A 305 -4.35 14.61 42.22
C PRO A 305 -5.00 15.23 40.96
N ALA A 306 -6.32 15.36 41.09
CA ALA A 306 -7.29 15.68 40.06
C ALA A 306 -7.34 17.15 39.65
N SER A 307 -7.69 17.39 38.39
CA SER A 307 -8.68 18.40 38.02
C SER A 307 -9.43 17.93 36.78
N SER A 308 -10.76 17.98 36.88
CA SER A 308 -11.75 17.52 35.94
C SER A 308 -12.05 18.59 34.89
N ALA A 309 -11.95 18.25 33.61
CA ALA A 309 -12.84 18.76 32.56
C ALA A 309 -12.79 17.83 31.34
N SER A 310 -13.97 17.34 30.96
CA SER A 310 -14.36 16.51 29.82
C SER A 310 -13.55 16.66 28.52
N ASP A 311 -12.93 15.57 28.07
CA ASP A 311 -12.65 15.33 26.64
C ASP A 311 -12.63 13.81 26.40
N ARG A 312 -13.62 13.29 25.66
CA ARG A 312 -13.69 11.87 25.30
C ARG A 312 -13.14 11.71 23.88
N ASP A 313 -12.25 10.71 23.75
CA ASP A 313 -11.84 10.02 22.53
C ASP A 313 -10.58 10.49 21.78
N TYR A 314 -9.58 11.03 22.49
CA TYR A 314 -8.19 11.05 21.99
C TYR A 314 -7.21 10.41 22.99
N VAL A 315 -6.41 9.45 22.52
CA VAL A 315 -5.23 8.96 23.25
C VAL A 315 -4.08 9.92 22.97
N HIS A 316 -3.78 10.82 23.91
CA HIS A 316 -2.57 11.62 23.86
C HIS A 316 -1.35 10.74 24.16
N VAL A 317 -0.58 10.40 23.13
CA VAL A 317 0.75 9.81 23.28
C VAL A 317 1.68 10.88 23.86
N LYS A 318 2.15 10.67 25.10
CA LYS A 318 3.16 11.53 25.72
C LYS A 318 4.48 11.41 24.94
N ARG A 319 5.00 12.53 24.42
CA ARG A 319 6.37 12.61 23.91
C ARG A 319 7.37 12.28 25.03
N PRO A 320 8.43 11.49 24.77
CA PRO A 320 9.53 11.32 25.71
C PRO A 320 10.21 12.65 26.02
N ALA A 321 10.53 12.89 27.29
CA ALA A 321 11.25 14.09 27.72
C ALA A 321 12.68 14.09 27.12
N LYS A 322 13.02 15.19 26.43
CA LYS A 322 14.34 15.44 25.84
C LYS A 322 15.38 15.49 26.96
N ARG A 323 16.31 14.52 27.00
CA ARG A 323 17.47 14.57 27.90
C ARG A 323 18.43 15.62 27.36
N VAL A 324 18.44 16.80 27.97
CA VAL A 324 19.43 17.84 27.67
C VAL A 324 20.80 17.33 28.06
N GLN A 325 21.64 17.02 27.07
CA GLN A 325 23.07 16.85 27.29
C GLN A 325 23.69 18.24 27.44
N THR A 326 24.08 18.59 28.66
CA THR A 326 24.89 19.77 28.96
C THR A 326 26.29 19.60 28.36
N ALA A 327 26.69 20.52 27.50
CA ALA A 327 28.04 20.61 26.94
C ALA A 327 29.08 20.87 28.05
N PRO A 328 30.32 20.37 27.92
CA PRO A 328 31.38 20.62 28.89
C PRO A 328 31.96 22.03 28.73
N SER A 329 32.18 22.71 29.85
CA SER A 329 32.77 24.04 29.95
C SER A 329 34.20 24.11 29.39
N PRO A 330 34.62 25.22 28.78
CA PRO A 330 35.98 25.39 28.27
C PRO A 330 36.98 25.48 29.44
N LYS A 331 38.10 24.76 29.31
CA LYS A 331 39.25 24.91 30.20
C LYS A 331 40.01 26.18 29.81
N THR A 332 40.10 27.12 30.74
CA THR A 332 41.07 28.24 30.74
C THR A 332 42.49 27.76 30.97
#